data_AF-A0A9R1ANP8-F1
#
_entry.id   AF-A0A9R1ANP8-F1
#
_cell.length_a   1.000
_cell.length_b   1.000
_cell.length_c   1.000
_cell.angle_alpha   90.00
_cell.angle_beta   90.00
_cell.angle_gamma   90.00
#
_symmetry.space_group_name_H-M   'P 1'
#
loop_
_entity.id
_entity.type
_entity.pdbx_description
1 polymer ?
#
loop_
_entity_poly.entity_id
_entity_poly.type
_entity_poly.pdbx_seq_one_letter_code
_entity_poly.pdbx_strand_id
1 'polypeptide(L)'
;MEVAAEAGAYEEMLRVVEACAARIRWRLRPQSKRRLLNDITFLCTGLQPVILMDYGGMMPQLQENLCSLLHHARQEASILNPLRVMVMKDMLYLIHAEGLAEHVSPNARSQHQLAFVDLEKSCCEVFTFSDHTSIF
;
A
#
# COMPACT_ATOMS: atom_id res chain seq x y z
N MET A 1 -18.42 -20.79 -2.38
CA MET A 1 -17.77 -20.66 -3.70
C MET A 1 -17.07 -19.31 -3.81
N GLU A 2 -17.73 -18.22 -3.38
CA GLU A 2 -17.18 -16.85 -3.30
C GLU A 2 -15.89 -16.73 -2.47
N VAL A 3 -15.85 -17.30 -1.25
CA VAL A 3 -14.65 -17.30 -0.39
C VAL A 3 -13.43 -17.99 -1.02
N ALA A 4 -13.66 -19.03 -1.83
CA ALA A 4 -12.57 -19.73 -2.52
C ALA A 4 -12.04 -18.94 -3.72
N ALA A 5 -12.90 -18.16 -4.38
CA ALA A 5 -12.51 -17.25 -5.46
C ALA A 5 -11.70 -16.06 -4.91
N GLU A 6 -12.10 -15.53 -3.75
CA GLU A 6 -11.34 -14.48 -3.05
C GLU A 6 -9.97 -14.98 -2.60
N ALA A 7 -9.89 -16.16 -1.97
CA ALA A 7 -8.61 -16.76 -1.58
C ALA A 7 -7.66 -16.92 -2.79
N GLY A 8 -8.19 -17.37 -3.94
CA GLY A 8 -7.42 -17.46 -5.18
C GLY A 8 -6.91 -16.11 -5.70
N ALA A 9 -7.71 -15.03 -5.57
CA ALA A 9 -7.31 -13.69 -5.95
C ALA A 9 -6.15 -13.15 -5.08
N TYR A 10 -6.19 -13.42 -3.77
CA TYR A 10 -5.09 -13.04 -2.87
C TYR A 10 -3.82 -13.85 -3.12
N GLU A 11 -3.92 -15.15 -3.42
CA GLU A 11 -2.76 -15.94 -3.80
C GLU A 11 -2.09 -15.41 -5.08
N GLU A 12 -2.88 -15.07 -6.09
CA GLU A 12 -2.35 -14.51 -7.34
C GLU A 12 -1.73 -13.13 -7.13
N MET A 13 -2.37 -12.27 -6.34
CA MET A 13 -1.81 -11.00 -5.91
C MET A 13 -0.44 -11.17 -5.26
N LEU A 14 -0.29 -12.12 -4.34
CA LEU A 14 1.00 -12.36 -3.67
C LEU A 14 2.07 -12.84 -4.66
N ARG A 15 1.70 -13.68 -5.64
CA ARG A 15 2.63 -14.09 -6.71
C ARG A 15 3.09 -12.89 -7.54
N VAL A 16 2.18 -11.99 -7.91
CA VAL A 16 2.51 -10.74 -8.63
C VAL A 16 3.47 -9.88 -7.80
N VAL A 17 3.21 -9.72 -6.50
CA VAL A 17 4.09 -8.97 -5.59
C VAL A 17 5.48 -9.61 -5.54
N GLU A 18 5.58 -10.93 -5.39
CA GLU A 18 6.86 -11.62 -5.36
C GLU A 18 7.63 -11.51 -6.68
N ALA A 19 6.94 -11.65 -7.81
CA ALA A 19 7.52 -11.49 -9.14
C ALA A 19 8.03 -10.06 -9.36
N CYS A 20 7.25 -9.06 -8.96
CA CYS A 20 7.66 -7.66 -9.04
C CYS A 20 8.85 -7.35 -8.14
N ALA A 21 8.88 -7.87 -6.91
CA ALA A 21 10.02 -7.72 -6.00
C ALA A 21 11.30 -8.32 -6.59
N ALA A 22 11.20 -9.48 -7.25
CA ALA A 22 12.32 -10.08 -7.98
C ALA A 22 12.75 -9.23 -9.17
N ARG A 23 11.81 -8.70 -9.96
CA ARG A 23 12.05 -7.84 -11.14
C ARG A 23 12.84 -6.58 -10.77
N ILE A 24 12.47 -5.90 -9.69
CA ILE A 24 13.21 -4.71 -9.22
C ILE A 24 14.49 -5.08 -8.43
N ARG A 25 14.79 -6.37 -8.29
CA ARG A 25 15.94 -6.91 -7.56
C ARG A 25 15.95 -6.49 -6.07
N TRP A 26 14.78 -6.39 -5.46
CA TRP A 26 14.68 -6.05 -4.04
C TRP A 26 15.12 -7.24 -3.17
N ARG A 27 16.32 -7.14 -2.60
CA ARG A 27 16.96 -8.19 -1.78
C ARG A 27 16.47 -8.16 -0.34
N LEU A 28 15.22 -8.57 -0.12
CA LEU A 28 14.67 -8.74 1.23
C LEU A 28 15.22 -10.00 1.90
N ARG A 29 15.48 -9.91 3.21
CA ARG A 29 15.72 -11.10 4.03
C ARG A 29 14.45 -11.97 4.05
N PRO A 30 14.55 -13.31 4.16
CA PRO A 30 13.38 -14.20 4.13
C PRO A 30 12.29 -13.86 5.17
N GLN A 31 12.68 -13.33 6.33
CA GLN A 31 11.73 -12.87 7.35
C GLN A 31 11.02 -11.58 6.95
N SER A 32 11.77 -10.58 6.45
CA SER A 32 11.22 -9.32 5.96
C SER A 32 10.30 -9.52 4.75
N LYS A 33 10.66 -10.44 3.85
CA LYS A 33 9.81 -10.81 2.71
C LYS A 33 8.47 -11.40 3.19
N ARG A 34 8.50 -12.34 4.14
CA ARG A 34 7.27 -12.92 4.72
C ARG A 34 6.41 -11.84 5.38
N ARG A 35 7.02 -10.93 6.14
CA ARG A 35 6.30 -9.81 6.75
C ARG A 35 5.66 -8.90 5.70
N LEU A 36 6.38 -8.55 4.63
CA LEU A 36 5.83 -7.79 3.51
C LEU A 36 4.58 -8.41 2.90
N LEU A 37 4.62 -9.72 2.63
CA LEU A 37 3.51 -10.43 2.04
C LEU A 37 2.30 -10.44 2.99
N ASN A 38 2.52 -10.73 4.28
CA ASN A 38 1.46 -10.69 5.29
C ASN A 38 0.83 -9.30 5.42
N ASP A 39 1.66 -8.27 5.47
CA ASP A 39 1.23 -6.88 5.63
C ASP A 39 0.37 -6.45 4.42
N ILE A 40 0.77 -6.80 3.19
CA ILE A 40 -0.04 -6.57 1.99
C ILE A 40 -1.36 -7.37 2.06
N THR A 41 -1.33 -8.62 2.50
CA THR A 41 -2.56 -9.40 2.71
C THR A 41 -3.49 -8.73 3.71
N PHE A 42 -2.99 -8.25 4.86
CA PHE A 42 -3.81 -7.57 5.86
C PHE A 42 -4.42 -6.27 5.34
N LEU A 43 -3.69 -5.52 4.52
CA LEU A 43 -4.21 -4.32 3.86
C LEU A 43 -5.32 -4.65 2.86
N CYS A 44 -5.06 -5.59 1.93
CA CYS A 44 -6.00 -5.92 0.86
C CYS A 44 -7.23 -6.72 1.34
N THR A 45 -7.16 -7.38 2.50
CA THR A 45 -8.32 -8.02 3.15
C THR A 45 -9.12 -7.09 4.05
N GLY A 46 -8.65 -5.85 4.24
CA GLY A 46 -9.29 -4.87 5.13
C GLY A 46 -9.10 -5.14 6.63
N LEU A 47 -8.23 -6.09 7.01
CA LEU A 47 -7.92 -6.37 8.42
C LEU A 47 -7.17 -5.22 9.08
N GLN A 48 -6.34 -4.51 8.33
CA GLN A 48 -5.65 -3.29 8.78
C GLN A 48 -5.67 -2.25 7.66
N PRO A 49 -5.98 -0.98 7.93
CA PRO A 49 -5.96 0.06 6.89
C PRO A 49 -4.59 0.72 6.69
N VAL A 50 -3.67 0.59 7.67
CA VAL A 50 -2.37 1.27 7.72
C VAL A 50 -1.33 0.37 8.37
N ILE A 51 -0.15 0.28 7.78
CA ILE A 51 0.99 -0.48 8.31
C ILE A 51 2.25 0.36 8.27
N LEU A 52 3.00 0.38 9.38
CA LEU A 52 4.34 0.96 9.46
C LEU A 52 5.35 0.01 8.81
N MET A 53 6.10 0.52 7.85
CA MET A 53 7.11 -0.21 7.08
C MET A 53 8.50 0.07 7.67
N ASP A 54 9.06 -0.91 8.37
CA ASP A 54 10.34 -0.82 9.08
C ASP A 54 11.36 -1.90 8.65
N TYR A 55 11.07 -2.64 7.58
CA TYR A 55 11.90 -3.74 7.09
C TYR A 55 12.38 -3.50 5.66
N GLY A 56 13.54 -4.08 5.32
CA GLY A 56 13.97 -4.17 3.91
C GLY A 56 14.86 -3.04 3.40
N GLY A 57 15.42 -2.21 4.29
CA GLY A 57 16.40 -1.19 3.95
C GLY A 57 16.38 -0.02 4.94
N MET A 58 17.21 0.99 4.67
CA MET A 58 17.07 2.32 5.26
C MET A 58 16.38 3.24 4.25
N MET A 59 15.78 4.33 4.73
CA MET A 59 15.36 5.42 3.85
C MET A 59 16.59 6.05 3.17
N PRO A 60 16.51 6.48 1.88
CA PRO A 60 15.32 6.49 1.01
C PRO A 60 15.09 5.17 0.25
N GLN A 61 16.05 4.24 0.27
CA GLN A 61 16.00 3.03 -0.57
C GLN A 61 14.77 2.16 -0.32
N LEU A 62 14.31 2.10 0.94
CA LEU A 62 13.09 1.39 1.32
C LEU A 62 11.86 1.95 0.59
N GLN A 63 11.70 3.28 0.57
CA GLN A 63 10.62 3.97 -0.14
C GLN A 63 10.70 3.72 -1.65
N GLU A 64 11.89 3.89 -2.25
CA GLU A 64 12.08 3.67 -3.70
C GLU A 64 11.70 2.25 -4.13
N ASN A 65 12.12 1.25 -3.35
CA ASN A 65 11.79 -0.14 -3.63
C ASN A 65 10.28 -0.40 -3.49
N LEU A 66 9.64 0.16 -2.46
CA LEU A 66 8.19 0.01 -2.25
C LEU A 66 7.38 0.69 -3.35
N CYS A 67 7.74 1.92 -3.71
CA CYS A 67 7.12 2.65 -4.82
C CYS A 67 7.29 1.91 -6.15
N SER A 68 8.50 1.42 -6.44
CA SER A 68 8.77 0.64 -7.66
C SER A 68 7.98 -0.68 -7.67
N LEU A 69 7.91 -1.37 -6.52
CA LEU A 69 7.13 -2.59 -6.35
C LEU A 69 5.66 -2.35 -6.68
N LEU A 70 5.04 -1.34 -6.07
CA LEU A 70 3.61 -1.06 -6.26
C LEU A 70 3.30 -0.57 -7.67
N HIS A 71 4.16 0.28 -8.26
CA HIS A 71 4.00 0.74 -9.63
C HIS A 71 3.89 -0.43 -10.61
N HIS A 72 4.76 -1.41 -10.44
CA HIS A 72 4.80 -2.62 -11.25
C HIS A 72 3.65 -3.58 -10.95
N ALA A 73 3.38 -3.83 -9.67
CA ALA A 73 2.38 -4.81 -9.27
C ALA A 73 0.94 -4.38 -9.63
N ARG A 74 0.63 -3.07 -9.58
CA ARG A 74 -0.71 -2.55 -9.97
C ARG A 74 -1.04 -2.71 -11.45
N GLN A 75 -0.04 -2.83 -12.31
CA GLN A 75 -0.24 -3.11 -13.74
C GLN A 75 -0.73 -4.55 -13.98
N GLU A 76 -0.49 -5.44 -13.01
CA GLU A 76 -0.73 -6.87 -13.12
C GLU A 76 -1.85 -7.35 -12.16
N ALA A 77 -2.06 -6.66 -11.03
CA ALA A 77 -3.08 -6.99 -10.04
C ALA A 77 -3.81 -5.73 -9.54
N SER A 78 -5.06 -5.55 -9.98
CA SER A 78 -5.89 -4.39 -9.64
C SER A 78 -6.26 -4.29 -8.16
N ILE A 79 -6.22 -5.39 -7.42
CA ILE A 79 -6.44 -5.41 -5.95
C ILE A 79 -5.41 -4.57 -5.17
N LEU A 80 -4.26 -4.26 -5.79
CA LEU A 80 -3.22 -3.41 -5.21
C LEU A 80 -3.44 -1.92 -5.52
N ASN A 81 -4.44 -1.59 -6.36
CA ASN A 81 -4.74 -0.21 -6.75
C ASN A 81 -5.08 0.69 -5.57
N PRO A 82 -5.75 0.26 -4.48
CA PRO A 82 -6.03 1.14 -3.36
C PRO A 82 -4.82 1.40 -2.44
N LEU A 83 -3.74 0.63 -2.56
CA LEU A 83 -2.57 0.81 -1.70
C LEU A 83 -1.85 2.12 -2.01
N ARG A 84 -1.30 2.82 -1.02
CA ARG A 84 -0.51 4.05 -1.20
C ARG A 84 0.67 4.05 -0.23
N VAL A 85 1.76 4.70 -0.62
CA VAL A 85 2.91 4.95 0.24
C VAL A 85 2.73 6.33 0.85
N MET A 86 3.05 6.48 2.13
CA MET A 86 3.00 7.75 2.84
C MET A 86 4.24 7.87 3.73
N VAL A 87 4.97 8.97 3.61
CA VAL A 87 6.11 9.29 4.48
C VAL A 87 5.71 10.39 5.46
N MET A 88 5.95 10.17 6.76
CA MET A 88 5.75 11.19 7.80
C MET A 88 6.92 11.17 8.79
N LYS A 89 7.62 12.31 8.97
CA LYS A 89 8.72 12.46 9.96
C LYS A 89 9.68 11.26 9.95
N ASP A 90 10.16 10.88 8.76
CA ASP A 90 11.06 9.74 8.50
C ASP A 90 10.46 8.33 8.66
N MET A 91 9.16 8.21 8.94
CA MET A 91 8.46 6.93 8.99
C MET A 91 7.73 6.65 7.68
N LEU A 92 7.89 5.43 7.17
CA LEU A 92 7.23 4.97 5.95
C LEU A 92 6.00 4.15 6.30
N TYR A 93 4.86 4.48 5.71
CA TYR A 93 3.61 3.77 5.88
C TYR A 93 3.11 3.25 4.54
N LEU A 94 2.55 2.04 4.56
CA LEU A 94 1.74 1.50 3.47
C LEU A 94 0.27 1.53 3.94
N ILE A 95 -0.58 2.16 3.15
CA ILE A 95 -1.98 2.41 3.53
C ILE A 95 -2.93 1.89 2.46
N HIS A 96 -4.09 1.37 2.87
CA HIS A 96 -5.20 1.07 1.97
C HIS A 96 -6.15 2.28 1.98
N ALA A 97 -6.10 3.10 0.92
CA ALA A 97 -6.80 4.39 0.87
C ALA A 97 -8.30 4.27 1.23
N GLU A 98 -9.01 3.38 0.55
CA GLU A 98 -10.44 3.17 0.78
C GLU A 98 -10.73 2.54 2.15
N GLY A 99 -9.84 1.63 2.57
CA GLY A 99 -9.99 0.88 3.82
C GLY A 99 -9.78 1.78 5.02
N LEU A 100 -8.87 2.74 4.91
CA LEU A 100 -8.68 3.80 5.90
C LEU A 100 -9.92 4.71 6.00
N ALA A 101 -10.56 5.03 4.88
CA ALA A 101 -11.77 5.86 4.86
C ALA A 101 -12.91 5.17 5.62
N GLU A 102 -13.12 3.88 5.33
CA GLU A 102 -14.13 3.05 6.00
C GLU A 102 -13.85 2.87 7.50
N HIS A 103 -12.57 2.73 7.87
CA HIS A 103 -12.18 2.58 9.28
C HIS A 103 -12.42 3.87 10.09
N VAL A 104 -12.19 5.03 9.49
CA VAL A 104 -12.36 6.34 10.15
C VAL A 104 -13.83 6.77 10.19
N SER A 105 -14.63 6.40 9.19
CA SER A 105 -16.07 6.74 9.16
C SER A 105 -16.94 5.56 8.70
N PRO A 106 -17.23 4.60 9.61
CA PRO A 106 -18.00 3.40 9.28
C PRO A 106 -19.43 3.69 8.79
N ASN A 107 -20.00 4.82 9.22
CA ASN A 107 -21.37 5.23 8.92
C ASN A 107 -21.50 6.04 7.62
N ALA A 108 -20.38 6.44 7.00
CA ALA A 108 -20.35 7.27 5.79
C ALA A 108 -19.82 6.49 4.57
N ARG A 109 -20.13 5.19 4.50
CA ARG A 109 -19.76 4.32 3.36
C ARG A 109 -20.10 5.03 2.04
N SER A 110 -19.07 5.22 1.21
CA SER A 110 -19.14 5.80 -0.13
C SER A 110 -19.36 7.32 -0.25
N GLN A 111 -19.41 8.11 0.83
CA GLN A 111 -19.68 9.56 0.72
C GLN A 111 -18.46 10.48 0.87
N HIS A 112 -17.33 9.99 1.40
CA HIS A 112 -16.21 10.86 1.78
C HIS A 112 -14.94 10.48 1.02
N GLN A 113 -14.45 11.40 0.19
CA GLN A 113 -13.11 11.29 -0.41
C GLN A 113 -12.08 11.65 0.66
N LEU A 114 -11.13 10.76 0.95
CA LEU A 114 -10.03 11.11 1.86
C LEU A 114 -9.18 12.21 1.23
N ALA A 115 -8.94 13.24 2.02
CA ALA A 115 -8.04 14.33 1.72
C ALA A 115 -6.85 14.30 2.68
N PHE A 116 -5.64 14.38 2.14
CA PHE A 116 -4.39 14.48 2.88
C PHE A 116 -3.90 15.90 2.76
N VAL A 117 -3.39 16.45 3.85
CA VAL A 117 -2.81 17.79 3.86
C VAL A 117 -1.35 17.63 4.22
N ASP A 118 -0.47 18.09 3.34
CA ASP A 118 0.94 18.23 3.69
C ASP A 118 1.10 19.46 4.59
N LEU A 119 1.36 19.21 5.87
CA LEU A 119 1.51 20.24 6.90
C LEU A 119 2.91 20.88 6.89
N GLU A 120 3.87 20.31 6.14
CA GLU A 120 5.24 20.81 6.06
C GLU A 120 5.41 21.86 4.95
N LYS A 121 4.49 21.88 3.97
CA LYS A 121 4.41 22.93 2.96
C LYS A 121 3.68 24.17 3.50
N SER A 122 4.27 25.35 3.28
CA SER A 122 3.72 26.65 3.68
C SER A 122 2.39 27.01 3.02
N CYS A 123 2.07 26.37 1.89
CA CYS A 123 0.73 26.35 1.30
C CYS A 123 0.16 24.96 1.60
N CYS A 124 -0.94 24.89 2.35
CA CYS A 124 -1.62 23.63 2.64
C CYS A 124 -2.12 23.00 1.32
N GLU A 125 -1.28 22.23 0.66
CA GLU A 125 -1.69 21.46 -0.51
C GLU A 125 -2.56 20.31 -0.01
N VAL A 126 -3.83 20.34 -0.43
CA VAL A 126 -4.79 19.28 -0.17
C VAL A 126 -4.67 18.28 -1.31
N PHE A 127 -4.28 17.05 -0.98
CA PHE A 127 -4.19 15.94 -1.90
C PHE A 127 -5.40 15.05 -1.73
N THR A 128 -6.09 14.74 -2.82
CA THR A 128 -7.04 13.65 -2.84
C THR A 128 -6.36 12.41 -3.42
N PHE A 129 -6.75 11.22 -2.97
CA PHE A 129 -6.35 10.02 -3.70
C PHE A 129 -7.07 10.00 -5.05
N SER A 130 -6.37 10.41 -6.11
CA SER A 130 -6.75 10.05 -7.49
C SER A 130 -5.87 8.89 -7.99
N ASP A 131 -6.38 8.12 -8.96
CA ASP A 131 -5.69 6.97 -9.58
C ASP A 131 -4.34 7.32 -10.24
N HIS A 132 -4.02 8.61 -10.36
CA HIS A 132 -2.79 9.11 -10.96
C HIS A 132 -1.88 9.87 -9.97
N THR A 133 -2.28 10.00 -8.70
CA THR A 133 -1.50 10.74 -7.71
C THR A 133 -0.50 9.81 -7.04
N SER A 134 0.74 9.86 -7.52
CA SER A 134 1.89 9.40 -6.75
C SER A 134 2.19 10.47 -5.71
N ILE A 135 1.56 10.36 -4.54
CA ILE A 135 2.00 11.09 -3.36
C ILE A 135 3.16 10.27 -2.81
N PHE A 136 4.31 10.93 -2.62
CA PHE A 136 5.58 10.31 -2.25
C PHE A 136 5.52 9.61 -0.88
#